data_AF-A0A2D8U750-F1
#
_entry.id   AF-A0A2D8U750-F1
#
_cell.length_a   1.000
_cell.length_b   1.000
_cell.length_c   1.000
_cell.angle_alpha   90.00
_cell.angle_beta   90.00
_cell.angle_gamma   90.00
#
_symmetry.space_group_name_H-M   'P 1'
#
loop_
_entity.id
_entity.type
_entity.pdbx_description
1 polymer ?
#
loop_
_entity_poly.entity_id
_entity_poly.type
_entity_poly.pdbx_seq_one_letter_code
_entity_poly.pdbx_strand_id
1 'polypeptide(L)'
;MSLNWNKVWRYIHLSFGMILVVYHARIAYYYNGLFGVETLWSEEIDKLVSVYFIFLVMWTGLAKWPLYPYYKKRQNKKKRLAKLSNTNPTE
;
A
#
# COMPACT_ATOMS: atom_id res chain seq x y z
N MET A 1 21.88 8.28 -5.25
CA MET A 1 20.51 7.96 -5.72
C MET A 1 19.54 8.28 -4.58
N SER A 2 18.72 9.33 -4.70
CA SER A 2 17.76 9.71 -3.64
C SER A 2 16.69 8.63 -3.51
N LEU A 3 16.57 8.00 -2.34
CA LEU A 3 15.53 7.00 -2.09
C LEU A 3 14.16 7.66 -2.17
N ASN A 4 13.39 7.24 -3.17
CA ASN A 4 12.02 7.69 -3.33
C ASN A 4 11.14 7.01 -2.27
N TRP A 5 11.02 7.65 -1.11
CA TRP A 5 10.18 7.21 0.00
C TRP A 5 8.75 6.86 -0.44
N ASN A 6 8.21 7.56 -1.44
CA ASN A 6 6.88 7.27 -1.96
C ASN A 6 6.79 5.89 -2.64
N LYS A 7 7.89 5.46 -3.27
CA LYS A 7 8.05 4.13 -3.89
C LYS A 7 8.25 3.06 -2.81
N VAL A 8 9.06 3.35 -1.80
CA VAL A 8 9.32 2.43 -0.67
C VAL A 8 8.02 2.13 0.10
N TRP A 9 7.28 3.16 0.51
CA TRP A 9 6.00 3.00 1.21
C TRP A 9 4.96 2.23 0.38
N ARG A 10 4.96 2.41 -0.95
CA ARG A 10 4.09 1.64 -1.86
C ARG A 10 4.45 0.16 -1.83
N TYR A 11 5.74 -0.17 -1.94
CA TYR A 11 6.16 -1.58 -1.91
C TYR A 11 5.92 -2.22 -0.56
N ILE A 12 6.19 -1.50 0.54
CA ILE A 12 5.84 -1.94 1.89
C ILE A 12 4.34 -2.26 1.97
N HIS A 13 3.47 -1.33 1.57
CA HIS A 13 2.02 -1.55 1.59
C HIS A 13 1.59 -2.75 0.74
N LEU A 14 2.14 -2.89 -0.48
CA LEU A 14 1.83 -4.02 -1.35
C LEU A 14 2.30 -5.36 -0.76
N SER A 15 3.51 -5.41 -0.17
CA SER A 15 4.04 -6.61 0.48
C SER A 15 3.18 -7.03 1.68
N PHE A 16 2.82 -6.09 2.55
CA PHE A 16 1.95 -6.38 3.70
C PHE A 16 0.51 -6.72 3.28
N GLY A 17 -0.01 -6.04 2.24
CA GLY A 17 -1.31 -6.34 1.66
C GLY A 17 -1.36 -7.76 1.06
N MET A 18 -0.29 -8.21 0.39
CA MET A 18 -0.21 -9.56 -0.15
C MET A 18 -0.34 -10.64 0.93
N ILE A 19 0.28 -10.44 2.10
CA ILE A 19 0.17 -11.36 3.23
C ILE A 19 -1.28 -11.47 3.70
N LEU A 20 -2.00 -10.34 3.79
CA LEU A 20 -3.42 -10.34 4.14
C LEU A 20 -4.27 -11.06 3.08
N VAL A 21 -3.95 -10.92 1.79
CA VAL A 21 -4.66 -11.66 0.74
C VAL A 21 -4.48 -13.16 0.93
N VAL A 22 -3.26 -13.64 1.20
CA VAL A 22 -3.00 -15.06 1.45
C VAL A 22 -3.73 -15.57 2.70
N TYR A 23 -3.73 -14.78 3.77
CA TYR A 23 -4.46 -15.11 5.00
C TYR A 23 -5.97 -15.27 4.75
N HIS A 24 -6.60 -14.29 4.08
CA HIS A 24 -8.03 -14.36 3.75
C HIS A 24 -8.33 -15.42 2.69
N ALA A 25 -7.43 -15.66 1.74
CA ALA A 25 -7.58 -16.71 0.74
C ALA A 25 -7.67 -18.08 1.41
N ARG A 26 -6.82 -18.38 2.41
CA ARG A 26 -6.92 -19.65 3.15
C ARG A 26 -8.24 -19.79 3.91
N ILE A 27 -8.71 -18.72 4.55
CA ILE A 27 -10.02 -18.71 5.23
C ILE A 27 -11.14 -19.00 4.21
N ALA A 28 -11.12 -18.32 3.07
CA ALA A 28 -12.08 -18.55 2.00
C ALA A 28 -12.01 -19.99 1.46
N TYR A 29 -10.81 -20.56 1.32
CA TYR A 29 -10.62 -21.94 0.86
C TYR A 29 -11.16 -22.96 1.85
N TYR A 30 -10.96 -22.75 3.15
CA TYR A 30 -11.57 -23.58 4.19
C TYR A 30 -13.10 -23.57 4.10
N TYR A 31 -13.72 -22.39 4.04
CA TYR A 31 -15.19 -22.29 4.00
C TYR A 31 -15.81 -22.76 2.68
N ASN A 32 -15.09 -22.64 1.56
CA ASN A 32 -15.58 -23.09 0.25
C ASN A 32 -15.11 -24.52 -0.12
N GLY A 33 -14.37 -25.21 0.76
CA GLY A 33 -13.84 -26.54 0.49
C GLY A 33 -12.85 -26.60 -0.67
N LEU A 34 -12.15 -25.50 -0.96
CA LEU A 34 -11.21 -25.39 -2.07
C LEU A 34 -9.81 -25.83 -1.63
N PHE A 35 -9.06 -26.45 -2.54
CA PHE A 35 -7.64 -26.83 -2.37
C PHE A 35 -7.32 -27.77 -1.18
N GLY A 36 -8.30 -28.53 -0.67
CA GLY A 36 -8.06 -29.53 0.40
C GLY A 36 -7.66 -28.89 1.74
N VAL A 37 -8.07 -27.65 1.98
CA VAL A 37 -7.80 -26.95 3.25
C VAL A 37 -8.87 -27.33 4.27
N GLU A 38 -8.52 -28.22 5.19
CA GLU A 38 -9.44 -28.74 6.23
C GLU A 38 -9.27 -28.05 7.60
N THR A 39 -8.31 -27.13 7.72
CA THR A 39 -7.99 -26.47 9.00
C THR A 39 -7.79 -24.97 8.81
N LEU A 40 -8.30 -24.19 9.76
CA LEU A 40 -8.07 -22.75 9.86
C LEU A 40 -6.66 -22.42 10.42
N TRP A 41 -6.35 -21.13 10.48
CA TRP A 41 -5.18 -20.64 11.20
C TRP A 41 -5.34 -20.86 12.71
N SER A 42 -4.22 -20.88 13.44
CA SER A 42 -4.28 -20.91 14.91
C SER A 42 -4.80 -19.59 15.47
N GLU A 43 -5.41 -19.62 16.65
CA GLU A 43 -5.97 -18.42 17.31
C GLU A 43 -4.93 -17.31 17.50
N GLU A 44 -3.67 -17.67 17.74
CA GLU A 44 -2.56 -16.72 17.87
C GLU A 44 -2.33 -15.94 16.56
N ILE A 45 -2.40 -16.61 15.41
CA ILE A 45 -2.23 -15.99 14.10
C ILE A 45 -3.44 -15.12 13.79
N ASP A 46 -4.66 -15.59 14.04
CA ASP A 46 -5.88 -14.81 13.83
C ASP A 46 -5.86 -13.51 14.66
N LYS A 47 -5.46 -13.60 15.92
CA LYS A 47 -5.32 -12.43 16.80
C LYS A 47 -4.23 -11.48 16.30
N LEU A 48 -3.07 -11.99 15.92
CA LEU A 48 -1.98 -11.18 15.40
C LEU A 48 -2.37 -10.45 14.11
N VAL A 49 -3.04 -11.15 13.20
CA VAL A 49 -3.46 -10.59 11.92
C VAL A 49 -4.55 -9.53 12.12
N SER A 50 -5.55 -9.85 12.95
CA SER A 50 -6.69 -8.96 13.20
C SER A 50 -6.31 -7.68 13.95
N VAL A 51 -5.39 -7.78 14.92
CA VAL A 51 -5.01 -6.64 15.78
C VAL A 51 -3.88 -5.82 15.16
N TYR A 52 -2.89 -6.45 14.52
CA TYR A 52 -1.69 -5.74 14.07
C TYR A 52 -1.62 -5.57 12.55
N PHE A 53 -1.85 -6.64 11.78
CA PHE A 53 -1.68 -6.56 10.32
C PHE A 53 -2.76 -5.73 9.64
N ILE A 54 -4.03 -5.90 10.03
CA ILE A 54 -5.13 -5.10 9.46
C ILE A 54 -4.87 -3.61 9.72
N PHE A 55 -4.51 -3.24 10.95
CA PHE A 55 -4.22 -1.85 11.30
C PHE A 55 -2.98 -1.31 10.60
N LEU A 56 -1.92 -2.11 10.43
CA LEU A 56 -0.72 -1.69 9.67
C LEU A 56 -1.02 -1.46 8.19
N VAL A 57 -1.74 -2.37 7.54
CA VAL A 57 -2.12 -2.22 6.12
C VAL A 57 -3.11 -1.07 5.95
N MET A 58 -4.08 -0.96 6.85
CA MET A 58 -5.05 0.12 6.88
C MET A 58 -4.35 1.47 7.06
N TRP A 59 -3.41 1.59 8.01
CA TRP A 59 -2.64 2.81 8.24
C TRP A 59 -1.76 3.16 7.04
N THR A 60 -1.01 2.21 6.48
CA THR A 60 -0.15 2.46 5.31
C THR A 60 -0.94 2.83 4.04
N GLY A 61 -2.20 2.39 3.94
CA GLY A 61 -3.13 2.77 2.87
C GLY A 61 -3.83 4.12 3.11
N LEU A 62 -4.54 4.27 4.24
CA LEU A 62 -5.35 5.45 4.57
C LEU A 62 -4.52 6.66 5.00
N ALA A 63 -3.40 6.52 5.72
CA ALA A 63 -2.61 7.67 6.17
C ALA A 63 -2.05 8.48 4.99
N LYS A 64 -1.96 7.87 3.81
CA LYS A 64 -1.56 8.57 2.58
C LYS A 64 -2.70 9.36 1.95
N TRP A 65 -3.95 8.98 2.17
CA TRP A 65 -5.13 9.56 1.53
C TRP A 65 -5.37 11.05 1.84
N PRO A 66 -5.31 11.52 3.11
CA PRO A 66 -5.48 12.95 3.41
C PRO A 66 -4.28 13.79 2.94
N LEU A 67 -3.09 13.20 2.83
CA LEU A 67 -1.87 13.89 2.40
C LEU A 67 -1.65 13.87 0.87
N TYR A 68 -2.31 12.94 0.17
CA TYR A 68 -2.19 12.77 -1.28
C TYR A 68 -2.53 14.03 -2.10
N PRO A 69 -3.65 14.75 -1.87
CA PRO A 69 -3.97 15.96 -2.64
C PRO A 69 -2.91 17.05 -2.46
N TYR A 70 -2.36 17.20 -1.26
CA TYR A 70 -1.30 18.16 -0.98
C TYR A 70 0.02 17.79 -1.67
N TYR A 71 0.38 16.50 -1.64
CA TYR A 71 1.55 15.98 -2.32
C TYR A 71 1.45 16.14 -3.86
N LYS A 72 0.29 15.82 -4.44
CA LYS A 72 0.01 15.98 -5.88
C LYS A 72 0.05 17.44 -6.30
N LYS A 73 -0.50 18.35 -5.48
CA LYS A 73 -0.44 19.81 -5.71
C LYS A 73 1.01 20.32 -5.74
N ARG A 74 1.87 19.85 -4.81
CA ARG A 74 3.30 20.19 -4.80
C ARG A 74 4.06 19.65 -6.02
N GLN A 75 3.82 18.40 -6.43
CA GLN A 75 4.45 17.84 -7.63
C GLN A 75 4.04 18.56 -8.91
N ASN A 76 2.74 18.86 -9.08
CA ASN A 76 2.27 19.55 -10.27
C ASN A 76 2.81 20.98 -10.38
N LYS A 77 3.00 21.69 -9.25
CA LYS A 77 3.66 23.00 -9.24
C LYS A 77 5.10 22.91 -9.77
N LYS A 78 5.88 21.92 -9.33
CA LYS A 78 7.25 21.69 -9.81
C LYS A 78 7.29 21.38 -11.31
N LYS A 79 6.37 20.52 -11.80
CA LYS A 79 6.28 20.19 -13.23
C LYS A 79 5.90 21.40 -14.08
N ARG A 80 5.00 22.28 -13.61
CA ARG A 80 4.65 23.52 -14.30
C ARG A 80 5.84 24.48 -14.39
N LEU A 81 6.57 24.66 -13.29
CA LEU A 81 7.76 25.52 -13.25
C LEU A 81 8.88 25.01 -14.17
N ALA A 82 9.12 23.69 -14.19
CA ALA A 82 10.09 23.08 -15.11
C ALA A 82 9.68 23.19 -16.58
N LYS A 83 8.37 23.14 -16.86
CA LYS A 83 7.86 23.34 -18.22
C LYS A 83 8.06 24.79 -18.67
N LEU A 84 7.80 25.75 -17.79
CA LEU A 84 8.03 27.19 -18.03
C LEU A 84 9.51 27.51 -18.24
N SER A 85 10.42 26.90 -17.47
CA SER A 85 11.87 27.12 -17.64
C SER A 85 12.40 26.55 -18.96
N ASN A 86 11.83 25.43 -19.44
CA ASN A 86 12.25 24.81 -20.71
C ASN A 86 11.63 25.46 -21.96
N THR A 87 10.57 26.25 -21.83
CA THR A 87 9.97 27.04 -22.92
C THR A 87 10.57 28.43 -23.09
N ASN A 88 11.58 28.80 -22.30
CA ASN A 88 12.38 30.01 -22.51
C ASN A 88 13.78 29.70 -23.08
N PRO A 89 13.96 28.95 -24.19
CA PRO A 89 15.20 29.02 -24.93
C PRO A 89 15.15 30.26 -25.85
N THR A 90 16.14 31.14 -25.70
CA THR A 90 16.56 32.20 -26.63
C THR A 90 15.58 33.37 -26.86
N GLU A 91 15.72 34.42 -26.06
CA GLU A 91 15.94 35.77 -26.63
C GLU A 91 17.38 35.86 -27.13
#